data_AF-A0A943NUH1-F1
#
_entry.id   AF-A0A943NUH1-F1
#
_cell.length_a   1.000
_cell.length_b   1.000
_cell.length_c   1.000
_cell.angle_alpha   90.00
_cell.angle_beta   90.00
_cell.angle_gamma   90.00
#
_symmetry.space_group_name_H-M   'P 1'
#
loop_
_entity.id
_entity.type
_entity.pdbx_description
1 polymer ?
#
loop_
_entity_poly.entity_id
_entity_poly.type
_entity_poly.pdbx_seq_one_letter_code
_entity_poly.pdbx_strand_id
1 'polypeptide(L)'
;ISCVYFGHFSLLAPLSSALITSLFSLLSLFGIGAIVFSGFKPVQEIALFLVDSLGQFTETLASFLSERSFASVSLIDMSWIVSLLVFAAMVALYVFWPKGKRAVLVGICSMVVMLILGLSIYWKFFSPTRICVMDIGQGDAILLSDGAHSLLVDTSVGDVVNDALERQHISYLDAILLTHLDEDHAGGVRYMVGSVKAGRVLVG
;
A
#
# COMPACT_ATOMS: atom_id res chain seq x y z
N ILE A 1 6.00 -13.21 1.11
CA ILE A 1 6.63 -12.57 -0.06
C ILE A 1 6.22 -11.10 -0.15
N SER A 2 4.95 -10.73 0.04
CA SER A 2 4.50 -9.33 0.04
C SER A 2 5.14 -8.42 1.10
N CYS A 3 5.48 -8.96 2.28
CA CYS A 3 6.13 -8.17 3.35
C CYS A 3 7.56 -7.72 3.01
N VAL A 4 8.27 -8.44 2.14
CA VAL A 4 9.66 -8.12 1.76
C VAL A 4 9.71 -7.14 0.58
N TYR A 5 8.67 -7.13 -0.26
CA TYR A 5 8.63 -6.32 -1.48
C TYR A 5 7.83 -5.01 -1.35
N PHE A 6 6.85 -4.94 -0.44
CA PHE A 6 5.88 -3.82 -0.42
C PHE A 6 5.80 -3.06 0.90
N GLY A 7 6.51 -3.45 1.96
CA GLY A 7 6.49 -2.70 3.24
C GLY A 7 5.12 -2.62 3.94
N HIS A 8 4.12 -3.34 3.44
CA HIS A 8 2.77 -3.39 3.98
C HIS A 8 2.53 -4.73 4.68
N PHE A 9 2.07 -4.68 5.93
CA PHE A 9 1.62 -5.84 6.67
C PHE A 9 0.09 -5.78 6.84
N SER A 10 -0.65 -6.32 5.87
CA SER A 10 -2.10 -6.43 5.99
C SER A 10 -2.45 -7.71 6.76
N LEU A 11 -2.72 -7.55 8.06
CA LEU A 11 -3.17 -8.63 8.96
C LEU A 11 -4.46 -9.30 8.46
N LEU A 12 -5.29 -8.55 7.72
CA LEU A 12 -6.56 -9.00 7.19
C LEU A 12 -6.45 -9.62 5.80
N ALA A 13 -5.33 -9.45 5.07
CA ALA A 13 -5.19 -9.96 3.70
C ALA A 13 -5.34 -11.50 3.57
N PRO A 14 -4.81 -12.34 4.48
CA PRO A 14 -5.03 -13.79 4.39
C PRO A 14 -6.51 -14.14 4.61
N LEU A 15 -7.17 -13.45 5.54
CA LEU A 15 -8.56 -13.70 5.92
C LEU A 15 -9.53 -13.20 4.83
N SER A 16 -9.31 -11.99 4.31
CA SER A 16 -10.13 -11.42 3.23
C SER A 16 -9.94 -12.22 1.95
N SER A 17 -8.71 -12.61 1.61
CA SER A 17 -8.46 -13.42 0.40
C SER A 17 -9.10 -14.80 0.52
N ALA A 18 -9.02 -15.45 1.68
CA ALA A 18 -9.69 -16.75 1.89
C ALA A 18 -11.21 -16.62 1.78
N LEU A 19 -11.81 -15.61 2.42
CA LEU A 19 -13.26 -15.36 2.37
C LEU A 19 -13.72 -15.02 0.94
N ILE A 20 -13.06 -14.08 0.27
CA ILE A 20 -13.39 -13.65 -1.09
C ILE A 20 -13.25 -14.80 -2.08
N THR A 21 -12.18 -15.59 -1.99
CA THR A 21 -11.96 -16.73 -2.89
C THR A 21 -13.00 -17.84 -2.68
N SER A 22 -13.35 -18.14 -1.42
CA SER A 22 -14.41 -19.11 -1.10
C SER A 22 -15.79 -18.63 -1.53
N LEU A 23 -16.10 -17.34 -1.40
CA LEU A 23 -17.37 -16.77 -1.84
C LEU A 23 -17.46 -16.73 -3.37
N PHE A 24 -16.37 -16.39 -4.07
CA PHE A 24 -16.31 -16.37 -5.52
C PHE A 24 -16.47 -17.78 -6.15
N SER A 25 -15.94 -18.82 -5.51
CA SER A 25 -16.13 -20.20 -5.98
C SER A 25 -17.59 -20.68 -5.85
N LEU A 26 -18.29 -20.27 -4.80
CA LEU A 26 -19.74 -20.50 -4.65
C LEU A 26 -20.55 -19.75 -5.71
N LEU A 27 -20.20 -18.48 -5.96
CA LEU A 27 -20.89 -17.62 -6.93
C LEU A 27 -20.77 -18.18 -8.36
N SER A 28 -19.59 -18.66 -8.73
CA SER A 28 -19.34 -19.32 -10.01
C SER A 28 -20.06 -20.66 -10.14
N LEU A 29 -20.14 -21.47 -9.07
CA LEU A 29 -20.90 -22.72 -9.07
C LEU A 29 -22.40 -22.50 -9.33
N PHE A 30 -23.01 -21.55 -8.61
CA PHE A 30 -24.43 -21.24 -8.78
C PHE A 30 -24.73 -20.52 -10.10
N GLY A 31 -23.81 -19.67 -10.59
CA GLY A 31 -23.91 -19.03 -11.90
C GLY A 31 -23.91 -20.03 -13.05
N ILE A 32 -23.01 -21.02 -13.02
CA ILE A 32 -22.99 -22.11 -14.01
C ILE A 32 -24.26 -22.96 -13.91
N GLY A 33 -24.72 -23.26 -12.69
CA GLY A 33 -25.99 -23.95 -12.46
C GLY A 33 -27.18 -23.23 -13.10
N ALA A 34 -27.27 -21.90 -12.95
CA ALA A 34 -28.34 -21.09 -13.55
C ALA A 34 -28.36 -21.17 -15.08
N ILE A 35 -27.19 -21.31 -15.72
CA ILE A 35 -27.07 -21.47 -17.19
C ILE A 35 -27.53 -22.88 -17.62
N VAL A 36 -27.10 -23.92 -16.89
CA VAL A 36 -27.44 -25.33 -17.18
C VAL A 36 -28.94 -25.60 -17.03
N PHE A 37 -29.60 -24.98 -16.04
CA PHE A 37 -31.03 -25.14 -15.78
C PHE A 37 -31.92 -24.10 -16.48
N SER A 38 -31.40 -23.39 -17.50
CA SER A 38 -32.14 -22.38 -18.27
C SER A 38 -33.43 -22.89 -18.94
N GLY A 39 -33.59 -24.22 -19.10
CA GLY A 39 -34.82 -24.84 -19.59
C GLY A 39 -35.95 -24.97 -18.55
N PHE A 40 -35.66 -24.84 -17.25
CA PHE A 40 -36.61 -24.96 -16.15
C PHE A 40 -36.66 -23.66 -15.34
N LYS A 41 -37.54 -22.74 -15.76
CA LYS A 41 -37.76 -21.42 -15.14
C LYS A 41 -37.79 -21.38 -13.61
N PRO A 42 -38.55 -22.25 -12.89
CA PRO A 42 -38.61 -22.16 -11.42
C PRO A 42 -37.28 -22.48 -10.74
N VAL A 43 -36.43 -23.32 -11.33
CA VAL A 43 -35.10 -23.65 -10.79
C VAL A 43 -34.10 -22.52 -11.08
N GLN A 44 -34.23 -21.91 -12.26
CA GLN A 44 -33.39 -20.79 -12.68
C GLN A 44 -33.62 -19.53 -11.82
N GLU A 45 -34.88 -19.20 -11.50
CA GLU A 45 -35.21 -18.05 -10.65
C GLU A 45 -34.62 -18.20 -9.24
N ILE A 46 -34.67 -19.41 -8.67
CA ILE A 46 -34.07 -19.71 -7.36
C ILE A 46 -32.54 -19.59 -7.41
N ALA A 47 -31.91 -20.11 -8.47
CA ALA A 47 -30.46 -20.03 -8.65
C ALA A 47 -29.98 -18.58 -8.82
N LEU A 48 -30.68 -17.77 -9.62
CA LEU A 48 -30.36 -16.35 -9.83
C LEU A 48 -30.57 -15.54 -8.55
N PHE A 49 -31.64 -15.79 -7.80
CA PHE A 49 -31.89 -15.15 -6.51
C PHE A 49 -30.76 -15.43 -5.50
N LEU A 50 -30.25 -16.66 -5.47
CA LEU A 50 -29.13 -17.05 -4.61
C LEU A 50 -27.82 -16.37 -5.04
N VAL A 51 -27.54 -16.31 -6.35
CA VAL A 51 -26.35 -15.62 -6.88
C VAL A 51 -26.39 -14.13 -6.54
N ASP A 52 -27.52 -13.48 -6.76
CA ASP A 52 -27.69 -12.04 -6.51
C ASP A 52 -27.60 -11.72 -5.01
N SER A 53 -28.22 -12.55 -4.16
CA SER A 53 -28.10 -12.43 -2.70
C SER A 53 -26.66 -12.62 -2.20
N LEU A 54 -25.94 -13.61 -2.73
CA LEU A 54 -24.52 -13.82 -2.40
C LEU A 54 -23.68 -12.64 -2.88
N GLY A 55 -23.92 -12.16 -4.10
CA GLY A 55 -23.22 -11.02 -4.70
C GLY A 55 -23.36 -9.77 -3.86
N GLN A 56 -24.59 -9.37 -3.53
CA GLN A 56 -24.86 -8.22 -2.67
C GLN A 56 -24.22 -8.37 -1.28
N PHE A 57 -24.22 -9.58 -0.71
CA PHE A 57 -23.53 -9.85 0.55
C PHE A 57 -22.01 -9.68 0.42
N THR A 58 -21.41 -10.20 -0.64
CA THR A 58 -19.97 -10.01 -0.89
C THR A 58 -19.59 -8.55 -1.11
N GLU A 59 -20.43 -7.80 -1.82
CA GLU A 59 -20.22 -6.38 -2.08
C GLU A 59 -20.37 -5.55 -0.81
N THR A 60 -21.38 -5.84 0.01
CA THR A 60 -21.58 -5.20 1.32
C THR A 60 -20.43 -5.52 2.28
N LEU A 61 -19.94 -6.75 2.27
CA LEU A 61 -18.78 -7.16 3.08
C LEU A 61 -17.51 -6.47 2.57
N ALA A 62 -17.32 -6.37 1.26
CA ALA A 62 -16.18 -5.69 0.65
C ALA A 62 -16.19 -4.18 0.93
N SER A 63 -17.34 -3.52 0.81
CA SER A 63 -17.48 -2.10 1.13
C SER A 63 -17.29 -1.83 2.62
N PHE A 64 -17.88 -2.65 3.50
CA PHE A 64 -17.68 -2.55 4.95
C PHE A 64 -16.22 -2.77 5.37
N LEU A 65 -15.52 -3.72 4.73
CA LEU A 65 -14.10 -3.96 4.97
C LEU A 65 -13.21 -2.85 4.37
N SER A 66 -13.62 -2.27 3.24
CA SER A 66 -12.92 -1.15 2.59
C SER A 66 -13.03 0.14 3.40
N GLU A 67 -14.23 0.48 3.88
CA GLU A 67 -14.48 1.64 4.75
C GLU A 67 -13.80 1.51 6.12
N ARG A 68 -13.55 0.26 6.57
CA ARG A 68 -12.84 -0.05 7.81
C ARG A 68 -11.42 -0.58 7.56
N SER A 69 -10.67 0.11 6.70
CA SER A 69 -9.21 -0.03 6.55
C SER A 69 -8.44 0.36 7.84
N PHE A 70 -8.77 -0.24 8.98
CA PHE A 70 -7.86 -0.39 10.09
C PHE A 70 -6.98 -1.60 9.77
N ALA A 71 -5.80 -1.34 9.19
CA ALA A 71 -4.62 -2.23 9.08
C ALA A 71 -4.00 -2.33 7.67
N SER A 72 -3.97 -1.25 6.90
CA SER A 72 -2.78 -0.99 6.06
C SER A 72 -1.90 0.01 6.80
N VAL A 73 -1.21 -0.47 7.85
CA VAL A 73 -0.17 0.36 8.46
C VAL A 73 1.00 0.38 7.47
N SER A 74 1.09 1.43 6.68
CA SER A 74 2.33 1.80 5.98
C SER A 74 3.39 2.00 7.05
N LEU A 75 4.30 1.03 7.19
CA LEU A 75 5.37 1.09 8.20
C LEU A 75 6.38 2.22 7.91
N ILE A 76 6.21 2.96 6.81
CA ILE A 76 7.11 4.00 6.33
C ILE A 76 6.77 5.38 6.94
N ASP A 77 5.50 5.72 7.15
CA ASP A 77 5.10 7.01 7.77
C ASP A 77 4.98 6.94 9.30
N MET A 78 5.02 5.74 9.87
CA MET A 78 4.95 5.51 11.32
C MET A 78 6.29 5.71 12.05
N SER A 79 7.32 6.26 11.40
CA SER A 79 8.63 6.46 12.04
C SER A 79 8.57 7.45 13.21
N TRP A 80 7.84 8.57 13.07
CA TRP A 80 7.82 9.62 14.09
C TRP A 80 6.84 9.32 15.23
N ILE A 81 5.66 8.77 14.94
CA ILE A 81 4.66 8.41 15.98
C ILE A 81 5.19 7.25 16.81
N VAL A 82 5.74 6.21 16.18
CA VAL A 82 6.35 5.08 16.92
C VAL A 82 7.56 5.56 17.72
N SER A 83 8.40 6.45 17.18
CA SER A 83 9.50 7.06 17.96
C SER A 83 8.99 7.87 19.15
N LEU A 84 7.93 8.66 18.96
CA LEU A 84 7.33 9.47 20.03
C LEU A 84 6.71 8.58 21.12
N LEU A 85 6.03 7.50 20.74
CA LEU A 85 5.36 6.56 21.64
C LEU A 85 6.39 5.72 22.40
N VAL A 86 7.45 5.26 21.74
CA VAL A 86 8.60 4.61 22.38
C VAL A 86 9.29 5.57 23.35
N PHE A 87 9.53 6.82 22.95
CA PHE A 87 10.11 7.85 23.82
C PHE A 87 9.24 8.13 25.05
N ALA A 88 7.93 8.29 24.86
CA ALA A 88 6.97 8.50 25.94
C ALA A 88 6.89 7.29 26.89
N ALA A 89 6.88 6.07 26.37
CA ALA A 89 6.92 4.84 27.15
C ALA A 89 8.23 4.72 27.94
N MET A 90 9.37 5.10 27.35
CA MET A 90 10.67 5.15 28.03
C MET A 90 10.69 6.18 29.16
N VAL A 91 10.13 7.37 28.95
CA VAL A 91 10.02 8.41 29.99
C VAL A 91 9.12 7.96 31.13
N ALA A 92 7.96 7.35 30.82
CA ALA A 92 7.06 6.80 31.83
C ALA A 92 7.73 5.67 32.66
N LEU A 93 8.38 4.72 32.00
CA LEU A 93 9.16 3.68 32.67
C LEU A 93 10.29 4.27 33.53
N TYR A 94 10.97 5.32 33.06
CA TYR A 94 12.04 5.98 33.84
C TYR A 94 11.51 6.65 35.11
N VAL A 95 10.36 7.34 35.02
CA VAL A 95 9.74 8.08 36.14
C VAL A 95 9.14 7.13 37.18
N PHE A 96 8.43 6.08 36.75
CA PHE A 96 7.65 5.22 37.64
C PHE A 96 8.39 4.00 38.19
N TRP A 97 9.65 3.74 37.81
CA TRP A 97 10.32 2.48 38.17
C TRP A 97 11.17 2.53 39.46
N PRO A 98 11.16 1.47 40.31
CA PRO A 98 11.92 1.41 41.56
C PRO A 98 13.45 1.52 41.36
N LYS A 99 14.10 2.28 42.26
CA LYS A 99 15.44 2.88 42.10
C LYS A 99 16.62 1.91 41.85
N GLY A 100 16.46 0.59 41.99
CA GLY A 100 17.55 -0.40 41.89
C GLY A 100 17.75 -1.09 40.53
N LYS A 101 16.77 -1.06 39.61
CA LYS A 101 16.84 -1.78 38.31
C LYS A 101 16.84 -0.84 37.08
N ARG A 102 16.98 0.47 37.31
CA ARG A 102 16.86 1.52 36.28
C ARG A 102 17.97 1.45 35.22
N ALA A 103 19.20 1.13 35.61
CA ALA A 103 20.34 1.08 34.69
C ALA A 103 20.21 -0.05 33.64
N VAL A 104 19.73 -1.22 34.05
CA VAL A 104 19.52 -2.37 33.15
C VAL A 104 18.41 -2.07 32.14
N LEU A 105 17.31 -1.47 32.60
CA LEU A 105 16.19 -1.13 31.72
C LEU A 105 16.58 -0.03 30.71
N VAL A 106 17.31 1.00 31.16
CA VAL A 106 17.83 2.05 30.25
C VAL A 106 18.76 1.45 29.20
N GLY A 107 19.61 0.48 29.57
CA GLY A 107 20.45 -0.25 28.61
C GLY A 107 19.67 -1.07 27.59
N ILE A 108 18.60 -1.75 28.02
CA ILE A 108 17.73 -2.52 27.11
C ILE A 108 16.98 -1.56 26.17
N CYS A 109 16.38 -0.50 26.70
CA CYS A 109 15.65 0.48 25.90
C CYS A 109 16.57 1.21 24.91
N SER A 110 17.79 1.61 25.32
CA SER A 110 18.74 2.25 24.41
C SER A 110 19.21 1.30 23.30
N MET A 111 19.40 0.01 23.62
CA MET A 111 19.73 -1.02 22.64
C MET A 111 18.58 -1.25 21.64
N VAL A 112 17.33 -1.27 22.10
CA VAL A 112 16.15 -1.36 21.21
C VAL A 112 16.03 -0.13 20.32
N VAL A 113 16.23 1.08 20.86
CA VAL A 113 16.22 2.32 20.07
C VAL A 113 17.34 2.30 19.02
N MET A 114 18.56 1.92 19.39
CA MET A 114 19.69 1.80 18.46
C MET A 114 19.43 0.77 17.37
N LEU A 115 18.79 -0.36 17.72
CA LEU A 115 18.41 -1.39 16.75
C LEU A 115 17.37 -0.85 15.75
N ILE A 116 16.33 -0.19 16.23
CA ILE A 116 15.28 0.42 15.38
C ILE A 116 15.90 1.50 14.47
N LEU A 117 16.77 2.35 15.01
CA LEU A 117 17.46 3.39 14.24
C LEU A 117 18.37 2.77 13.17
N GLY A 118 19.15 1.75 13.54
CA GLY A 118 20.05 1.04 12.66
C GLY A 118 19.32 0.33 11.52
N LEU A 119 18.22 -0.36 11.82
CA LEU A 119 17.37 -0.94 10.79
C LEU A 119 16.79 0.16 9.89
N SER A 120 16.25 1.24 10.45
CA SER A 120 15.64 2.32 9.65
C SER A 120 16.64 2.95 8.68
N ILE A 121 17.88 3.16 9.12
CA ILE A 121 18.97 3.65 8.25
C ILE A 121 19.34 2.61 7.19
N TYR A 122 19.47 1.34 7.57
CA TYR A 122 19.76 0.25 6.64
C TYR A 122 18.72 0.17 5.53
N TRP A 123 17.43 0.16 5.87
CA TRP A 123 16.35 0.09 4.88
C TRP A 123 16.27 1.35 4.01
N LYS A 124 16.61 2.53 4.53
CA LYS A 124 16.62 3.76 3.74
C LYS A 124 17.74 3.79 2.70
N PHE A 125 18.94 3.30 3.04
CA PHE A 125 20.11 3.41 2.15
C PHE A 125 20.38 2.16 1.32
N PHE A 126 20.02 0.97 1.83
CA PHE A 126 20.28 -0.32 1.19
C PHE A 126 19.00 -0.99 0.68
N SER A 127 17.94 -0.22 0.43
CA SER A 127 16.77 -0.75 -0.27
C SER A 127 17.21 -1.23 -1.66
N PRO A 128 16.92 -2.48 -2.05
CA PRO A 128 17.32 -3.01 -3.34
C PRO A 128 16.68 -2.23 -4.48
N THR A 129 17.38 -2.17 -5.61
CA THR A 129 16.89 -1.52 -6.83
C THR A 129 15.54 -2.11 -7.25
N ARG A 130 14.55 -1.24 -7.45
CA ARG A 130 13.18 -1.59 -7.80
C ARG A 130 12.76 -0.82 -9.04
N ILE A 131 12.12 -1.51 -9.97
CA ILE A 131 11.46 -0.92 -11.14
C ILE A 131 9.96 -1.22 -10.99
N CYS A 132 9.14 -0.20 -11.05
CA CYS A 132 7.70 -0.29 -10.92
C CYS A 132 7.04 0.40 -12.13
N VAL A 133 6.46 -0.40 -13.02
CA VAL A 133 5.58 0.12 -14.07
C VAL A 133 4.23 0.40 -13.42
N MET A 134 3.81 1.66 -13.42
CA MET A 134 2.59 2.09 -12.75
C MET A 134 1.39 1.91 -13.69
N ASP A 135 0.35 1.25 -13.17
CA ASP A 135 -0.92 1.11 -13.88
C ASP A 135 -1.77 2.36 -13.62
N ILE A 136 -1.80 3.22 -14.62
CA ILE A 136 -2.46 4.52 -14.63
C ILE A 136 -3.47 4.65 -15.77
N GLY A 137 -3.81 3.52 -16.41
CA GLY A 137 -4.73 3.48 -17.54
C GLY A 137 -4.04 3.76 -18.88
N GLN A 138 -4.10 5.02 -19.34
CA GLN A 138 -3.60 5.42 -20.66
C GLN A 138 -2.29 6.23 -20.54
N GLY A 139 -1.24 5.80 -21.23
CA GLY A 139 0.09 6.43 -21.18
C GLY A 139 1.08 5.66 -20.29
N ASP A 140 2.31 6.15 -20.23
CA ASP A 140 3.41 5.49 -19.51
C ASP A 140 3.80 6.24 -18.24
N ALA A 141 4.05 5.50 -17.17
CA ALA A 141 4.73 5.98 -15.97
C ALA A 141 5.52 4.85 -15.30
N ILE A 142 6.84 5.00 -15.25
CA ILE A 142 7.75 4.00 -14.71
C ILE A 142 8.56 4.63 -13.58
N LEU A 143 8.41 4.10 -12.38
CA LEU A 143 9.19 4.50 -11.22
C LEU A 143 10.41 3.57 -11.07
N LEU A 144 11.59 4.16 -11.06
CA LEU A 144 12.82 3.51 -10.62
C LEU A 144 13.16 4.00 -9.21
N SER A 145 13.53 3.07 -8.32
CA SER A 145 13.96 3.38 -6.96
C SER A 145 15.20 2.58 -6.62
N ASP A 146 16.22 3.22 -6.08
CA ASP A 146 17.48 2.58 -5.67
C ASP A 146 17.95 3.18 -4.35
N GLY A 147 17.82 2.42 -3.26
CA GLY A 147 18.07 2.93 -1.91
C GLY A 147 17.23 4.16 -1.58
N ALA A 148 17.89 5.30 -1.41
CA ALA A 148 17.28 6.59 -1.12
C ALA A 148 16.93 7.40 -2.38
N HIS A 149 17.29 6.90 -3.57
CA HIS A 149 17.09 7.60 -4.82
C HIS A 149 15.85 7.14 -5.57
N SER A 150 15.16 8.06 -6.23
CA SER A 150 14.01 7.75 -7.07
C SER A 150 13.96 8.60 -8.35
N LEU A 151 13.64 7.94 -9.45
CA LEU A 151 13.52 8.51 -10.79
C LEU A 151 12.16 8.10 -11.35
N LEU A 152 11.40 9.08 -11.81
CA LEU A 152 10.17 8.84 -12.54
C LEU A 152 10.43 8.99 -14.03
N VAL A 153 10.04 8.02 -14.83
CA VAL A 153 10.08 8.08 -16.29
C VAL A 153 8.66 8.19 -16.79
N ASP A 154 8.36 9.30 -17.46
CA ASP A 154 7.03 9.72 -17.91
C ASP A 154 5.98 9.84 -16.78
N THR A 155 4.98 10.68 -17.05
CA THR A 155 4.00 11.12 -16.05
C THR A 155 2.56 10.96 -16.50
N SER A 156 2.34 10.50 -17.74
CA SER A 156 1.03 10.33 -18.36
C SER A 156 0.14 11.58 -18.26
N VAL A 157 -1.19 11.44 -18.36
CA VAL A 157 -2.18 12.51 -18.39
C VAL A 157 -2.79 12.69 -17.00
N GLY A 158 -2.95 13.95 -16.57
CA GLY A 158 -3.70 14.28 -15.37
C GLY A 158 -2.95 14.00 -14.06
N ASP A 159 -3.71 13.86 -12.97
CA ASP A 159 -3.20 13.67 -11.61
C ASP A 159 -3.07 12.19 -11.20
N VAL A 160 -3.40 11.25 -12.09
CA VAL A 160 -3.37 9.80 -11.83
C VAL A 160 -1.97 9.32 -11.40
N VAL A 161 -0.93 9.99 -11.88
CA VAL A 161 0.45 9.72 -11.46
C VAL A 161 0.71 10.08 -10.00
N ASN A 162 0.04 11.10 -9.45
CA ASN A 162 0.16 11.45 -8.04
C ASN A 162 -0.43 10.35 -7.15
N ASP A 163 -1.62 9.86 -7.50
CA ASP A 163 -2.23 8.72 -6.80
C ASP A 163 -1.33 7.49 -6.85
N ALA A 164 -0.70 7.23 -7.99
CA ALA A 164 0.22 6.12 -8.15
C ALA A 164 1.48 6.30 -7.28
N LEU A 165 2.07 7.50 -7.25
CA LEU A 165 3.21 7.83 -6.41
C LEU A 165 2.87 7.77 -4.91
N GLU A 166 1.68 8.21 -4.53
CA GLU A 166 1.18 8.12 -3.15
C GLU A 166 1.01 6.65 -2.73
N ARG A 167 0.45 5.80 -3.60
CA ARG A 167 0.39 4.35 -3.37
C ARG A 167 1.77 3.70 -3.24
N GLN A 168 2.79 4.28 -3.87
CA GLN A 168 4.20 3.86 -3.74
C GLN A 168 4.94 4.56 -2.60
N HIS A 169 4.27 5.44 -1.82
CA HIS A 169 4.85 6.23 -0.72
C HIS A 169 6.04 7.11 -1.16
N ILE A 170 6.02 7.58 -2.41
CA ILE A 170 7.06 8.47 -2.94
C ILE A 170 6.63 9.92 -2.72
N SER A 171 7.31 10.59 -1.79
CA SER A 171 7.10 12.01 -1.47
C SER A 171 8.14 12.94 -2.11
N TYR A 172 9.24 12.37 -2.59
CA TYR A 172 10.33 13.09 -3.22
C TYR A 172 10.92 12.27 -4.37
N LEU A 173 11.13 12.91 -5.52
CA LEU A 173 11.78 12.38 -6.70
C LEU A 173 13.09 13.13 -6.94
N ASP A 174 14.20 12.41 -7.14
CA ASP A 174 15.47 13.05 -7.52
C ASP A 174 15.41 13.63 -8.92
N ALA A 175 14.74 12.91 -9.83
CA ALA A 175 14.53 13.36 -11.19
C ALA A 175 13.22 12.84 -11.80
N ILE A 176 12.73 13.58 -12.78
CA ILE A 176 11.68 13.15 -13.71
C ILE A 176 12.32 13.14 -15.10
N LEU A 177 12.25 12.03 -15.82
CA LEU A 177 12.70 11.88 -17.19
C LEU A 177 11.47 11.80 -18.09
N LEU A 178 11.31 12.77 -18.99
CA LEU A 178 10.28 12.76 -20.02
C LEU A 178 10.91 12.28 -21.32
N THR A 179 10.36 11.20 -21.88
CA THR A 179 10.83 10.64 -23.15
C THR A 179 10.49 11.54 -24.34
N HIS A 180 9.39 12.29 -24.24
CA HIS A 180 8.97 13.32 -25.17
C HIS A 180 7.92 14.23 -24.50
N LEU A 181 7.57 15.35 -25.14
CA LEU A 181 6.74 16.41 -24.57
C LEU A 181 5.25 16.31 -24.95
N ASP A 182 4.79 15.14 -25.37
CA ASP A 182 3.39 14.95 -25.72
C ASP A 182 2.54 14.81 -24.44
N GLU A 183 1.25 15.15 -24.52
CA GLU A 183 0.37 15.22 -23.34
C GLU A 183 0.19 13.87 -22.63
N ASP A 184 0.37 12.75 -23.35
CA ASP A 184 0.34 11.38 -22.86
C ASP A 184 1.62 10.92 -22.15
N HIS A 185 2.67 11.77 -22.09
CA HIS A 185 3.90 11.51 -21.35
C HIS A 185 4.25 12.64 -20.37
N ALA A 186 4.02 13.90 -20.75
CA ALA A 186 4.33 15.09 -19.94
C ALA A 186 3.13 15.74 -19.25
N GLY A 187 1.90 15.23 -19.47
CA GLY A 187 0.67 15.83 -18.96
C GLY A 187 0.62 15.92 -17.42
N GLY A 188 1.17 14.93 -16.72
CA GLY A 188 1.12 14.79 -15.27
C GLY A 188 2.08 15.71 -14.54
N VAL A 189 3.18 16.16 -15.16
CA VAL A 189 4.16 17.07 -14.56
C VAL A 189 3.49 18.35 -14.03
N ARG A 190 2.48 18.87 -14.74
CA ARG A 190 1.73 20.07 -14.34
C ARG A 190 0.98 19.88 -13.02
N TYR A 191 0.50 18.67 -12.76
CA TYR A 191 -0.27 18.30 -11.57
C TYR A 191 0.62 17.85 -10.41
N MET A 192 1.90 17.58 -10.68
CA MET A 192 2.89 17.24 -9.65
C MET A 192 3.40 18.48 -8.90
N VAL A 193 3.24 19.69 -9.46
CA VAL A 193 3.69 20.96 -8.87
C VAL A 193 2.90 21.27 -7.60
N GLY A 194 3.39 20.78 -6.46
CA GLY A 194 2.82 20.99 -5.13
C GLY A 194 2.60 19.70 -4.34
N SER A 195 2.37 18.58 -5.03
CA SER A 195 2.09 17.26 -4.44
C SER A 195 3.38 16.48 -4.15
N VAL A 196 4.30 16.47 -5.12
CA VAL A 196 5.57 15.72 -5.05
C VAL A 196 6.73 16.65 -5.36
N LYS A 197 7.74 16.68 -4.49
CA LYS A 197 8.94 17.48 -4.74
C LYS A 197 9.86 16.75 -5.73
N ALA A 198 10.18 17.40 -6.84
CA ALA A 198 11.14 16.89 -7.82
C ALA A 198 12.42 17.73 -7.80
N GLY A 199 13.58 17.08 -7.75
CA GLY A 199 14.89 17.75 -7.77
C GLY A 199 15.26 18.29 -9.16
N ARG A 200 15.00 17.51 -10.21
CA ARG A 200 15.32 17.87 -11.60
C ARG A 200 14.26 17.31 -12.56
N VAL A 201 14.08 17.99 -13.70
CA VAL A 201 13.30 17.48 -14.83
C VAL A 201 14.23 17.41 -16.03
N LEU A 202 14.34 16.23 -16.63
CA LEU A 202 15.13 15.91 -17.80
C LEU A 202 14.17 15.63 -18.96
N VAL A 203 14.47 16.15 -20.14
CA VAL A 203 13.70 15.93 -21.35
C VAL A 203 14.64 15.33 -22.38
N GLY A 204 14.29 14.14 -22.89
CA GLY A 204 15.05 13.37 -23.88
C GLY A 204 14.50 13.52 -25.29
#